data_AF-A0A317C8X3-F1
#
_entry.id   AF-A0A317C8X3-F1
#
_cell.length_a   1.000
_cell.length_b   1.000
_cell.length_c   1.000
_cell.angle_alpha   90.00
_cell.angle_beta   90.00
_cell.angle_gamma   90.00
#
_symmetry.space_group_name_H-M   'P 1'
#
loop_
_entity.id
_entity.type
_entity.pdbx_description
1 polymer ?
#
loop_
_entity_poly.entity_id
_entity_poly.type
_entity_poly.pdbx_seq_one_letter_code
_entity_poly.pdbx_strand_id
1 'polypeptide(L)' 'MNAKAMTLNEIRRTGIELLTQNLGAVGMVRFLQQSDLGWGDYTKERQQWLGNPSLAEIADGIKAMRKNRPNKAN' A
#
# COMPACT_ATOMS: atom_id res chain seq x y z
N MET A 1 16.61 -11.52 29.79
CA MET A 1 15.28 -11.14 29.26
C MET A 1 14.65 -12.39 28.67
N ASN A 2 13.56 -12.89 29.24
CA ASN A 2 12.79 -13.97 28.64
C ASN A 2 12.03 -13.38 27.45
N ALA A 3 12.65 -13.40 26.27
CA ALA A 3 11.94 -13.13 25.03
C ALA A 3 10.88 -14.22 24.90
N LYS A 4 9.64 -13.89 25.26
CA LYS A 4 8.48 -14.73 24.92
C LYS A 4 8.60 -14.98 23.42
N ALA A 5 8.86 -16.21 23.01
CA ALA A 5 9.21 -16.53 21.64
C ALA A 5 8.03 -16.18 20.73
N MET A 6 8.12 -15.04 20.06
CA MET A 6 7.14 -14.63 19.07
C MET A 6 7.29 -15.53 17.85
N THR A 7 6.17 -16.00 17.33
CA THR A 7 6.11 -16.62 16.01
C THR A 7 6.53 -15.60 14.94
N LEU A 8 6.96 -16.09 13.78
CA LEU A 8 7.31 -15.22 12.65
C LEU A 8 6.16 -14.27 12.25
N ASN A 9 4.91 -14.74 12.36
CA ASN A 9 3.73 -13.93 12.09
C ASN A 9 3.53 -12.81 13.13
N GLU A 10 3.76 -13.10 14.41
CA GLU A 10 3.71 -12.07 15.47
C GLU A 10 4.82 -11.03 15.27
N ILE A 11 6.04 -11.46 14.95
CA ILE A 11 7.15 -10.54 14.65
C ILE A 11 6.79 -9.65 13.46
N ARG A 12 6.24 -10.22 12.39
CA ARG A 12 5.85 -9.46 11.19
C ARG A 12 4.78 -8.42 11.51
N ARG A 13 3.73 -8.79 12.27
CA ARG A 13 2.66 -7.86 12.67
C ARG A 13 3.19 -6.71 13.52
N THR A 14 3.94 -7.03 14.57
CA THR A 14 4.54 -6.02 15.44
C THR A 14 5.50 -5.11 14.68
N GLY A 15 6.29 -5.65 13.75
CA GLY A 15 7.17 -4.86 12.89
C GLY A 15 6.40 -3.86 12.02
N ILE A 16 5.31 -4.29 11.36
CA ILE A 16 4.48 -3.40 10.53
C ILE A 16 3.85 -2.29 11.37
N GLU A 17 3.36 -2.60 12.57
CA GLU A 17 2.78 -1.61 13.48
C GLU A 17 3.80 -0.56 13.88
N LEU A 18 4.99 -0.98 14.33
CA LEU A 18 6.07 -0.07 14.74
C LEU A 18 6.57 0.79 13.57
N LEU A 19 6.75 0.21 12.39
CA LEU A 19 7.15 0.96 11.20
C LEU A 19 6.11 2.01 10.82
N THR A 20 4.82 1.65 10.86
CA THR A 20 3.72 2.58 10.54
C THR A 20 3.66 3.72 11.55
N GLN A 21 3.81 3.43 12.85
CA GLN A 21 3.80 4.44 13.92
C GLN A 21 4.95 5.43 13.79
N ASN A 22 6.15 4.98 13.41
CA ASN A 22 7.35 5.82 13.41
C ASN A 22 7.61 6.52 12.06
N LEU A 23 7.24 5.89 10.94
CA LEU A 23 7.55 6.39 9.59
C LEU A 23 6.31 6.91 8.84
N GLY A 24 5.12 6.69 9.40
CA GLY A 24 3.86 6.84 8.67
C GLY A 24 3.69 5.77 7.58
N ALA A 25 2.50 5.71 6.98
CA ALA A 25 2.16 4.69 5.99
C ALA A 25 3.10 4.68 4.77
N VAL A 26 3.48 5.87 4.28
CA VAL A 26 4.37 6.00 3.11
C VAL A 26 5.78 5.52 3.41
N GLY A 27 6.33 5.91 4.57
CA GLY A 27 7.67 5.50 4.98
C GLY A 27 7.75 4.01 5.27
N MET A 28 6.72 3.44 5.90
CA MET A 28 6.60 2.00 6.12
C MET A 28 6.61 1.20 4.81
N VAL A 29 5.81 1.59 3.81
CA VAL A 29 5.78 0.89 2.50
C VAL A 29 7.15 0.93 1.81
N ARG A 30 7.80 2.10 1.78
CA ARG A 30 9.15 2.23 1.19
C ARG A 30 10.18 1.40 1.94
N PHE A 31 10.07 1.33 3.28
CA PHE A 31 10.93 0.49 4.10
C PHE A 31 10.75 -1.00 3.76
N LEU A 32 9.51 -1.47 3.57
CA LEU A 32 9.29 -2.86 3.17
C LEU A 32 9.81 -3.14 1.75
N GLN A 33 9.64 -2.20 0.81
CA GLN A 33 10.12 -2.34 -0.58
C GLN A 33 11.65 -2.44 -0.71
N GLN A 34 12.43 -1.86 0.21
CA GLN A 34 13.90 -2.00 0.19
C GLN A 34 14.38 -3.33 0.82
N SER A 35 13.61 -3.89 1.75
CA SER A 35 14.02 -5.06 2.54
C SER A 35 13.44 -6.37 2.01
N ASP A 36 12.24 -6.33 1.43
CA ASP A 36 11.69 -7.45 0.69
C ASP A 36 12.12 -7.29 -0.78
N LEU A 37 12.84 -8.29 -1.30
CA LEU A 37 12.92 -8.55 -2.74
C LEU A 37 11.51 -8.93 -3.19
N GLY A 38 10.63 -7.95 -3.35
CA GLY A 38 9.27 -8.19 -3.83
C GLY A 38 9.32 -9.07 -5.08
N TRP A 39 8.38 -10.01 -5.20
CA TRP A 39 8.22 -10.76 -6.44
C TRP A 39 7.31 -10.00 -7.42
N GLY A 40 7.40 -10.34 -8.69
CA GLY A 40 6.52 -9.80 -9.73
C GLY A 40 7.19 -8.75 -10.61
N ASP A 41 6.52 -8.43 -11.72
CA ASP A 41 6.96 -7.43 -12.68
C ASP A 41 5.91 -6.33 -12.71
N TYR A 42 6.08 -5.36 -11.80
CA TYR A 42 5.14 -4.24 -11.68
C TYR A 42 4.93 -3.51 -13.01
N THR A 43 5.94 -3.47 -13.88
CA THR A 43 5.82 -2.83 -15.19
C THR A 43 4.82 -3.59 -16.07
N LYS A 44 4.93 -4.92 -16.15
CA LYS A 44 3.99 -5.77 -16.89
C LYS A 44 2.59 -5.76 -16.27
N GLU A 45 2.51 -5.90 -14.95
CA GLU A 45 1.24 -5.95 -14.22
C GLU A 45 0.47 -4.61 -14.32
N ARG A 46 1.17 -3.48 -14.17
CA ARG A 46 0.60 -2.14 -14.38
C ARG A 46 0.06 -1.98 -15.79
N GLN A 47 0.78 -2.47 -16.81
CA GLN A 47 0.32 -2.39 -18.19
C GLN A 47 -0.97 -3.19 -18.42
N GLN A 48 -1.13 -4.34 -17.77
CA GLN A 48 -2.35 -5.15 -17.89
C GLN A 48 -3.59 -4.46 -17.31
N TRP A 49 -3.46 -3.80 -16.15
CA TRP A 49 -4.64 -3.27 -15.44
C TRP A 49 -4.92 -1.80 -15.73
N LEU A 50 -3.87 -1.00 -15.96
CA LEU A 50 -3.99 0.45 -16.15
C LEU A 50 -3.71 0.89 -17.58
N GLY A 51 -2.86 0.15 -18.32
CA GLY A 51 -2.43 0.54 -19.66
C GLY A 51 -1.69 1.89 -19.69
N ASN A 52 -2.05 2.73 -20.66
CA ASN A 52 -1.44 4.04 -20.86
C ASN A 52 -2.48 5.17 -21.00
N PRO A 53 -3.19 5.52 -19.91
CA PRO A 53 -4.19 6.56 -19.95
C PRO A 53 -3.53 7.94 -20.05
N SER A 54 -4.18 8.83 -20.78
CA SER A 54 -3.87 10.25 -20.79
C SER A 54 -4.17 10.89 -19.42
N LEU A 55 -3.53 12.03 -19.15
CA LEU A 55 -3.78 12.79 -17.91
C LEU A 55 -5.26 13.21 -17.79
N ALA A 56 -5.92 13.49 -18.92
CA ALA A 56 -7.33 13.83 -18.96
C ALA A 56 -8.22 12.66 -18.48
N GLU A 57 -7.97 11.44 -18.99
CA GLU A 57 -8.70 10.23 -18.60
C GLU A 57 -8.53 9.92 -17.11
N ILE A 58 -7.31 10.09 -16.57
CA ILE A 58 -7.05 9.96 -15.13
C ILE A 58 -7.87 10.99 -14.35
N ALA A 59 -7.84 12.26 -14.77
CA ALA A 59 -8.56 13.33 -14.09
C ALA A 59 -10.08 13.09 -14.07
N ASP A 60 -10.64 12.59 -15.16
CA ASP A 60 -12.06 12.29 -15.27
C ASP A 60 -12.46 11.07 -14.42
N GLY A 61 -11.60 10.04 -14.35
CA GLY A 61 -11.77 8.93 -13.41
C GLY A 61 -11.82 9.40 -11.95
N ILE A 62 -10.94 10.32 -11.55
CA ILE A 62 -10.95 10.92 -10.20
C ILE A 62 -12.26 11.66 -9.92
N LYS A 63 -12.76 12.45 -10.88
CA LYS A 63 -14.05 13.16 -10.73
C LYS A 63 -15.21 12.19 -10.60
N ALA A 64 -15.24 11.12 -11.40
CA ALA A 64 -16.29 10.10 -11.35
C ALA A 64 -16.31 9.37 -9.99
N MET A 65 -15.15 9.00 -9.45
CA MET A 65 -15.03 8.40 -8.12
C MET A 65 -15.56 9.33 -7.01
N ARG A 66 -15.29 10.64 -7.10
CA ARG A 66 -15.79 11.63 -6.13
C ARG A 66 -17.31 11.77 -6.19
N LYS A 67 -17.90 11.73 -7.39
CA LYS A 67 -19.36 11.80 -7.60
C LYS A 67 -20.08 10.58 -7.03
N ASN A 68 -19.48 9.39 -7.16
CA ASN A 68 -20.06 8.13 -6.71
C ASN A 68 -19.75 7.80 -5.24
N ARG A 69 -19.10 8.71 -4.49
CA ARG A 69 -18.84 8.50 -3.07
C ARG A 69 -20.18 8.58 -2.31
N PRO A 70 -20.66 7.49 -1.69
CA PRO A 70 -21.88 7.57 -0.90
C PRO A 70 -21.68 8.61 0.20
N ASN A 71 -22.68 9.48 0.37
CA ASN A 71 -22.67 10.46 1.45
C ASN A 71 -22.50 9.67 2.75
N LYS A 72 -21.43 9.91 3.51
CA LYS A 72 -21.29 9.29 4.83
C LYS A 72 -22.48 9.77 5.65
N ALA A 73 -23.46 8.91 5.87
CA ALA A 73 -24.52 9.15 6.82
C ALA A 73 -23.84 9.34 8.18
N ASN A 74 -24.07 10.52 8.76
CA ASN A 74 -23.63 10.88 10.11
C ASN A 74 -24.43 10.10 11.14
#